data_AF-W6NDJ6-F1
#
_entry.id   AF-W6NDJ6-F1
#
_cell.length_a   1.000
_cell.length_b   1.000
_cell.length_c   1.000
_cell.angle_alpha   90.00
_cell.angle_beta   90.00
_cell.angle_gamma   90.00
#
_symmetry.space_group_name_H-M   'P 1'
#
loop_
_entity.id
_entity.type
_entity.pdbx_description
1 polymer ?
#
loop_
_entity_poly.entity_id
_entity_poly.type
_entity_poly.pdbx_seq_one_letter_code
_entity_poly.pdbx_strand_id
1 'polypeptide(L)'
;MFLKLSVLVLLVAVAFAQRGTPPAPSECQICEHIIAQARHHFNNNVTNEKALQQELLNECKHLPPQEGASAEQTCIDMVNKNIDKIFSDIKAGDRDGQTCFDIGACTSIPTFQTRPYHTRPPTNLRAQRR
;
A
#
# COMPACT_ATOMS: atom_id res chain seq x y z
N MET A 1 -14.18 13.86 44.36
CA MET A 1 -13.35 12.88 43.62
C MET A 1 -14.02 12.42 42.31
N PHE A 2 -15.32 12.13 42.32
CA PHE A 2 -16.08 11.64 41.16
C PHE A 2 -16.14 12.59 39.94
N LEU A 3 -16.29 13.90 40.14
CA LEU A 3 -16.35 14.88 39.04
C LEU A 3 -15.06 14.91 38.20
N LYS A 4 -13.89 14.74 38.83
CA LYS A 4 -12.60 14.66 38.14
C LYS A 4 -12.48 13.41 37.28
N LEU A 5 -13.07 12.29 37.73
CA LEU A 5 -13.07 11.02 37.01
C LEU A 5 -13.96 11.10 35.76
N SER A 6 -15.15 11.70 35.88
CA SER A 6 -16.08 11.90 34.76
C SER A 6 -15.50 12.81 33.66
N VAL A 7 -14.82 13.90 34.04
CA VAL A 7 -14.15 14.80 33.08
C VAL A 7 -13.02 14.08 32.35
N LEU A 8 -12.24 13.25 33.04
CA LEU A 8 -11.13 12.51 32.43
C LEU A 8 -11.64 11.46 31.43
N VAL A 9 -12.73 10.77 31.74
CA VAL A 9 -13.40 9.83 30.81
C VAL A 9 -13.94 10.55 29.58
N LEU A 10 -14.56 11.73 29.74
CA LEU A 10 -15.05 12.56 28.63
C LEU A 10 -13.92 13.03 27.72
N LEU A 11 -12.82 13.53 28.28
CA LEU A 11 -11.66 14.00 27.50
C LEU A 11 -11.01 12.86 26.71
N VAL A 12 -10.92 11.67 27.32
CA VAL A 12 -10.40 10.47 26.65
C VAL A 12 -11.32 10.02 25.51
N ALA A 13 -12.64 9.99 25.72
CA ALA A 13 -13.61 9.64 24.68
C ALA A 13 -13.58 10.62 23.49
N VAL A 14 -13.47 11.92 23.76
CA VAL A 14 -13.34 12.95 22.72
C VAL A 14 -12.03 12.80 21.94
N ALA A 15 -10.92 12.46 22.61
CA ALA A 15 -9.64 12.22 21.94
C ALA A 15 -9.66 10.99 21.01
N PHE A 16 -10.42 9.94 21.32
CA PHE A 16 -10.59 8.79 20.44
C PHE A 16 -11.46 9.11 19.21
N ALA A 17 -12.50 9.93 19.38
CA ALA A 17 -13.39 10.34 18.29
C ALA A 17 -12.72 11.26 17.25
N GLN A 18 -11.63 11.95 17.63
CA GLN A 18 -10.88 12.83 16.73
C GLN A 18 -9.87 12.12 15.83
N ARG A 19 -9.72 10.80 15.94
CA ARG A 19 -8.86 10.03 15.02
C ARG A 19 -9.58 9.91 13.68
N GLY A 20 -9.36 10.90 12.80
CA GLY A 20 -9.82 10.84 11.42
C GLY A 20 -9.33 9.55 10.76
N THR A 21 -10.20 8.87 10.02
CA THR A 21 -9.79 7.75 9.17
C THR A 21 -8.81 8.27 8.12
N PRO A 22 -7.64 7.61 7.92
CA PRO A 22 -6.78 7.92 6.80
C PRO A 22 -7.58 7.89 5.49
N PRO A 23 -7.24 8.73 4.50
CA PRO A 23 -7.83 8.58 3.18
C PRO A 23 -7.54 7.18 2.65
N ALA A 24 -8.48 6.62 1.88
CA ALA A 24 -8.26 5.37 1.17
C ALA A 24 -7.01 5.48 0.28
N PRO A 25 -6.25 4.39 0.11
CA PRO A 25 -5.09 4.40 -0.76
C PRO A 25 -5.50 4.67 -2.21
N SER A 26 -4.67 5.44 -2.91
CA SER A 26 -4.79 5.67 -4.34
C SER A 26 -4.40 4.41 -5.14
N GLU A 27 -4.86 4.32 -6.40
CA GLU A 27 -4.46 3.24 -7.32
C GLU A 27 -2.94 3.13 -7.47
N CYS A 28 -2.22 4.26 -7.51
CA CYS A 28 -0.76 4.27 -7.57
C CYS A 28 -0.14 3.58 -6.33
N GLN A 29 -0.63 3.87 -5.13
CA GLN A 29 -0.14 3.27 -3.88
C GLN A 29 -0.43 1.77 -3.82
N ILE A 30 -1.61 1.36 -4.28
CA ILE A 30 -1.98 -0.05 -4.38
C ILE A 30 -1.06 -0.76 -5.38
N CYS A 31 -0.80 -0.16 -6.53
CA CYS A 31 0.13 -0.71 -7.52
C CYS A 31 1.54 -0.87 -6.94
N GLU A 32 2.10 0.18 -6.34
CA GLU A 32 3.45 0.13 -5.77
C GLU A 32 3.55 -0.97 -4.69
N HIS A 33 2.49 -1.17 -3.91
CA HIS A 33 2.41 -2.29 -2.97
C HIS A 33 2.46 -3.64 -3.70
N ILE A 34 1.60 -3.85 -4.71
CA ILE A 34 1.54 -5.09 -5.50
C ILE A 34 2.91 -5.42 -6.09
N ILE A 35 3.60 -4.43 -6.70
CA ILE A 35 4.90 -4.68 -7.32
C ILE A 35 5.98 -5.01 -6.30
N ALA A 36 5.96 -4.35 -5.13
CA ALA A 36 6.87 -4.68 -4.04
C ALA A 36 6.67 -6.12 -3.54
N GLN A 37 5.42 -6.56 -3.39
CA GLN A 37 5.10 -7.94 -3.02
C GLN A 37 5.47 -8.92 -4.14
N ALA A 38 5.23 -8.56 -5.40
CA ALA A 38 5.57 -9.39 -6.55
C ALA A 38 7.07 -9.69 -6.56
N ARG A 39 7.90 -8.67 -6.33
CA ARG A 39 9.36 -8.81 -6.22
C ARG A 39 9.76 -9.64 -5.01
N HIS A 40 9.11 -9.44 -3.86
CA HIS A 40 9.37 -10.24 -2.67
C HIS A 40 9.12 -11.73 -2.93
N HIS A 41 7.95 -12.08 -3.47
CA HIS A 41 7.59 -13.46 -3.78
C HIS A 41 8.50 -14.06 -4.86
N PHE A 42 8.82 -13.32 -5.91
CA PHE A 42 9.73 -13.76 -6.96
C PHE A 42 11.13 -14.07 -6.43
N ASN A 43 11.67 -13.21 -5.56
CA ASN A 43 12.96 -13.42 -4.89
C ASN A 43 12.94 -14.61 -3.90
N ASN A 44 11.76 -15.02 -3.46
CA ASN A 44 11.53 -16.20 -2.62
C ASN A 44 11.10 -17.43 -3.43
N ASN A 45 11.50 -17.51 -4.70
CA ASN A 45 11.31 -18.65 -5.62
C ASN A 45 9.90 -18.83 -6.21
N VAL A 46 9.00 -17.85 -6.05
CA VAL A 46 7.71 -17.85 -6.78
C VAL A 46 7.92 -17.34 -8.21
N THR A 47 8.50 -18.21 -9.04
CA THR A 47 8.92 -17.87 -10.42
C THR A 47 7.95 -18.34 -11.51
N ASN A 48 6.76 -18.82 -11.11
CA ASN A 48 5.66 -19.18 -12.00
C ASN A 48 4.60 -18.07 -11.95
N GLU A 49 4.13 -17.60 -13.10
CA GLU A 49 3.16 -16.50 -13.21
C GLU A 49 1.86 -16.78 -12.44
N LYS A 50 1.28 -17.98 -12.62
CA LYS A 50 0.06 -18.38 -11.93
C LYS A 50 0.26 -18.45 -10.42
N ALA A 51 1.41 -18.96 -9.96
CA ALA A 51 1.74 -18.99 -8.54
C ALA A 51 1.89 -17.56 -7.98
N LEU A 52 2.58 -16.69 -8.71
CA LEU A 52 2.74 -15.28 -8.33
C LEU A 52 1.38 -14.58 -8.25
N GLN A 53 0.49 -14.82 -9.22
CA GLN A 53 -0.86 -14.27 -9.21
C GLN A 53 -1.61 -14.70 -7.95
N GLN A 54 -1.53 -15.97 -7.56
CA GLN A 54 -2.21 -16.45 -6.34
C GLN A 54 -1.66 -15.78 -5.08
N GLU A 55 -0.34 -15.62 -4.97
CA GLU A 55 0.27 -14.90 -3.86
C GLU A 55 -0.19 -13.44 -3.81
N LEU A 56 -0.18 -12.74 -4.94
CA LEU A 56 -0.63 -11.34 -5.01
C LEU A 56 -2.12 -11.18 -4.68
N LEU A 57 -2.97 -12.10 -5.14
CA LEU A 57 -4.39 -12.11 -4.76
C LEU A 57 -4.58 -12.41 -3.27
N ASN A 58 -3.68 -13.19 -2.67
CA ASN A 58 -3.68 -13.42 -1.23
C ASN A 58 -3.27 -12.15 -0.47
N GLU A 59 -2.24 -11.43 -0.92
CA GLU A 59 -1.83 -10.13 -0.35
C GLU A 59 -2.99 -9.12 -0.40
N CYS A 60 -3.72 -9.04 -1.52
CA CYS A 60 -4.88 -8.14 -1.65
C CYS A 60 -5.96 -8.39 -0.58
N LYS A 61 -6.20 -9.65 -0.18
CA LYS A 61 -7.18 -10.02 0.86
C LYS A 61 -6.70 -9.71 2.28
N HIS A 62 -5.40 -9.51 2.46
CA HIS A 62 -4.78 -9.17 3.74
C HIS A 62 -4.51 -7.66 3.87
N LEU A 63 -5.06 -6.84 2.96
CA LEU A 63 -4.98 -5.40 3.11
C LEU A 63 -5.64 -4.96 4.44
N PRO A 64 -5.08 -3.95 5.12
CA PRO A 64 -5.61 -3.52 6.39
C PRO A 64 -7.08 -3.04 6.29
N PRO A 65 -7.98 -3.43 7.21
CA PRO A 65 -9.40 -3.09 7.13
C PRO A 65 -9.69 -1.58 7.04
N GLN A 66 -8.79 -0.75 7.60
CA GLN A 66 -8.89 0.71 7.53
C GLN A 66 -8.75 1.29 6.10
N GLU A 67 -8.27 0.52 5.13
CA GLU A 67 -8.17 0.94 3.72
C GLU A 67 -9.50 0.80 2.97
N GLY A 68 -10.46 0.06 3.56
CA GLY A 68 -11.82 -0.12 3.03
C GLY A 68 -11.94 -1.19 1.95
N ALA A 69 -13.15 -1.75 1.78
CA ALA A 69 -13.43 -2.82 0.81
C ALA A 69 -13.16 -2.41 -0.65
N SER A 70 -13.19 -1.11 -0.97
CA SER A 70 -12.81 -0.61 -2.28
C SER A 70 -11.34 -0.83 -2.60
N ALA A 71 -10.45 -0.78 -1.61
CA ALA A 71 -9.01 -0.98 -1.81
C ALA A 71 -8.70 -2.46 -2.15
N GLU A 72 -9.34 -3.40 -1.45
CA GLU A 72 -9.23 -4.83 -1.74
C GLU A 72 -9.67 -5.14 -3.18
N GLN A 73 -10.86 -4.69 -3.59
CA GLN A 73 -11.34 -4.95 -4.93
C GLN A 73 -10.45 -4.30 -6.00
N THR A 74 -10.00 -3.07 -5.77
CA THR A 74 -9.06 -2.37 -6.68
C THR A 74 -7.75 -3.15 -6.81
N CYS A 75 -7.23 -3.70 -5.71
CA CYS A 75 -6.03 -4.54 -5.71
C CYS A 75 -6.25 -5.82 -6.55
N ILE A 76 -7.36 -6.52 -6.31
CA ILE A 76 -7.71 -7.75 -7.04
C ILE A 76 -7.84 -7.48 -8.53
N ASP A 77 -8.55 -6.42 -8.92
CA ASP A 77 -8.77 -6.05 -10.32
C ASP A 77 -7.45 -5.69 -11.00
N MET A 78 -6.57 -4.97 -10.29
CA MET A 78 -5.26 -4.60 -10.79
C MET A 78 -4.37 -5.82 -11.01
N VAL A 79 -4.34 -6.78 -10.09
CA VAL A 79 -3.60 -8.04 -10.25
C VAL A 79 -4.15 -8.82 -11.44
N ASN A 80 -5.45 -9.05 -11.50
CA ASN A 80 -6.07 -9.86 -12.56
C ASN A 80 -5.90 -9.25 -13.96
N LYS A 81 -5.98 -7.93 -14.07
CA LYS A 81 -5.85 -7.23 -15.36
C LYS A 81 -4.40 -7.14 -15.86
N ASN A 82 -3.43 -7.10 -14.95
CA ASN A 82 -2.06 -6.74 -15.30
C ASN A 82 -1.01 -7.82 -14.98
N ILE A 83 -1.41 -9.02 -14.53
CA ILE A 83 -0.49 -10.08 -14.11
C ILE A 83 0.59 -10.40 -15.15
N ASP A 84 0.22 -10.50 -16.43
CA ASP A 84 1.15 -10.78 -17.53
C ASP A 84 2.28 -9.73 -17.57
N LYS A 85 1.93 -8.45 -17.43
CA LYS A 85 2.91 -7.36 -17.42
C LYS A 85 3.73 -7.34 -16.14
N ILE A 86 3.08 -7.47 -14.97
CA ILE A 86 3.76 -7.52 -13.67
C ILE A 86 4.81 -8.62 -13.68
N PHE A 87 4.45 -9.83 -14.12
CA PHE A 87 5.37 -10.97 -14.16
C PHE A 87 6.51 -10.76 -15.16
N SER A 88 6.21 -10.22 -16.35
CA SER A 88 7.23 -9.90 -17.36
C SER A 88 8.25 -8.88 -16.84
N ASP A 89 7.79 -7.77 -16.26
CA ASP A 89 8.63 -6.70 -15.74
C ASP A 89 9.52 -7.18 -14.58
N ILE A 90 8.96 -7.99 -13.67
CA ILE A 90 9.72 -8.59 -12.56
C ILE A 90 10.81 -9.53 -13.09
N LYS A 91 10.51 -10.35 -14.10
CA LYS A 91 11.52 -11.21 -14.75
C LYS A 91 12.61 -10.43 -15.48
N ALA A 92 12.25 -9.32 -16.12
CA ALA A 92 13.18 -8.43 -16.81
C ALA A 92 14.08 -7.66 -15.82
N GLY A 93 13.70 -7.59 -14.55
CA GLY A 93 14.40 -6.80 -13.54
C GLY A 93 14.10 -5.31 -13.64
N ASP A 94 12.96 -4.95 -14.21
CA ASP A 94 12.54 -3.55 -14.35
C ASP A 94 12.31 -2.88 -13.00
N ARG A 95 12.25 -1.54 -12.98
CA ARG A 95 12.03 -0.77 -11.75
C ARG A 95 10.55 -0.82 -11.35
N ASP A 96 10.28 -1.01 -10.06
CA ASP A 96 8.91 -1.17 -9.53
C ASP A 96 7.94 -0.06 -9.97
N GLY A 97 8.40 1.19 -9.92
CA GLY A 97 7.59 2.34 -10.30
C GLY A 97 7.41 2.53 -11.81
N GLN A 98 8.17 1.82 -12.66
CA GLN A 98 7.97 1.82 -14.11
C GLN A 98 6.71 1.03 -14.46
N THR A 99 6.54 -0.16 -13.88
CA THR A 99 5.37 -1.01 -14.10
C THR A 99 4.07 -0.27 -13.78
N CYS A 100 4.03 0.44 -12.64
CA CYS A 100 2.84 1.19 -12.22
C CYS A 100 2.53 2.41 -13.10
N PHE A 101 3.55 3.03 -13.68
CA PHE A 101 3.37 4.07 -14.69
C PHE A 101 2.81 3.48 -15.99
N ASP A 102 3.39 2.38 -16.47
CA ASP A 102 3.02 1.78 -17.75
C ASP A 102 1.58 1.24 -17.78
N ILE A 103 1.07 0.74 -16.65
CA ILE A 103 -0.33 0.29 -16.53
C ILE A 103 -1.31 1.45 -16.27
N GLY A 104 -0.81 2.68 -16.14
CA GLY A 104 -1.60 3.88 -15.93
C GLY A 104 -2.06 4.14 -14.49
N ALA A 105 -1.61 3.34 -13.51
CA ALA A 105 -1.95 3.53 -12.11
C ALA A 105 -1.25 4.75 -11.49
N CYS A 106 -0.05 5.07 -11.96
CA CYS A 106 0.73 6.24 -11.55
C CYS A 106 0.94 7.21 -12.73
N THR A 107 0.93 8.53 -12.46
CA THR A 107 1.14 9.57 -13.48
C THR A 107 2.61 9.93 -13.71
N SER A 108 3.52 9.40 -12.89
CA SER A 108 4.96 9.63 -12.99
C SER A 108 5.74 8.43 -12.49
N ILE A 109 6.94 8.22 -13.04
CA ILE A 109 7.88 7.22 -12.55
C ILE A 109 8.63 7.80 -11.34
N PRO A 110 8.63 7.15 -10.16
CA PRO A 110 9.42 7.56 -9.00
C PRO A 110 10.91 7.64 -9.36
N THR A 111 11.51 8.83 -9.18
CA THR A 111 12.92 9.06 -9.51
C THR A 111 13.88 8.29 -8.59
N PHE A 112 13.43 7.93 -7.37
CA PHE A 112 14.12 7.04 -6.43
C PHE A 112 13.26 5.82 -6.14
N GLN A 113 13.87 4.63 -6.02
CA GLN A 113 13.17 3.43 -5.56
C GLN A 113 12.53 3.72 -4.20
N THR A 114 11.22 3.86 -4.17
CA THR A 114 10.46 4.12 -2.95
C THR A 114 10.48 2.84 -2.11
N ARG A 115 11.06 2.92 -0.92
CA ARG A 115 10.82 1.93 0.13
C ARG A 115 9.30 1.77 0.33
N PRO A 116 8.81 0.58 0.72
CA PRO A 116 7.38 0.31 0.89
C PRO A 116 6.68 1.41 1.69
N TYR A 117 5.63 1.98 1.08
CA TYR A 117 4.86 3.12 1.57
C TYR A 117 4.32 2.93 3.00
N HIS A 118 4.08 1.68 3.44
CA HIS A 118 3.56 1.37 4.78
C HIS A 118 4.48 1.69 5.96
N THR A 119 5.75 2.06 5.71
CA THR A 119 6.70 2.35 6.82
C THR A 119 6.96 3.82 7.06
N ARG A 120 6.43 4.75 6.26
CA ARG A 120 6.75 6.18 6.44
C ARG A 120 5.58 6.95 7.05
N PRO A 121 5.56 7.19 8.38
CA PRO A 121 4.75 8.28 8.91
C PRO A 121 5.20 9.59 8.23
N PRO A 122 4.30 10.55 7.97
CA PRO A 122 4.61 11.80 7.29
C PRO A 122 5.67 12.55 8.11
N THR A 123 6.94 12.37 7.77
CA THR A 123 8.03 13.09 8.43
C THR A 123 8.00 14.48 7.81
N ASN A 124 7.65 15.46 8.63
CA ASN A 124 7.63 16.86 8.25
C ASN A 124 9.05 17.27 7.82
N LEU A 125 9.33 17.24 6.51
CA LEU A 125 10.65 17.48 5.92
C LEU A 125 11.21 18.88 6.24
N ARG A 126 10.38 19.78 6.79
CA ARG A 126 10.78 21.12 7.23
C ARG A 126 11.53 21.14 8.57
N ALA A 127 11.45 20.11 9.42
CA ALA A 127 12.05 20.15 10.75
C ALA A 127 13.53 19.73 10.80
N GLN A 128 14.07 19.10 9.74
CA GLN A 128 15.45 18.57 9.72
C GLN A 128 16.48 19.50 9.06
N ARG A 129 16.08 20.68 8.57
CA ARG A 129 17.00 21.71 8.06
C ARG A 129 17.10 22.90 9.03
N ARG A 130 17.36 22.63 10.30
CA ARG A 130 17.86 23.63 11.25
C ARG A 130 18.95 23.02 12.12
#